data_AF-X1URV0-F1
#
_entry.id   AF-X1URV0-F1
#
_cell.length_a   1.000
_cell.length_b   1.000
_cell.length_c   1.000
_cell.angle_alpha   90.00
_cell.angle_beta   90.00
_cell.angle_gamma   90.00
#
_symmetry.space_group_name_H-M   'P 1'
#
loop_
_entity.id
_entity.type
_entity.pdbx_description
1 polymer ?
#
loop_
_entity_poly.entity_id
_entity_poly.type
_entity_poly.pdbx_seq_one_letter_code
_entity_poly.pdbx_strand_id
1 'polypeptide(L)'
;MDLVAFFGSRGRSRSAPRREVGQDIEDFVEITFKEAMFGSKKDVIIQRYTPCDECEGTGAEDPSSIKTCSQCEGAGRVRKMTQSGFGTIIREAECYNCNGTGKIIKKKCPVCNGRKVVAETKTIHVTTPLG
;
A
#
# COMPACT_ATOMS: atom_id res chain seq x y z
N MET A 1 -48.64 0.02 20.22
CA MET A 1 -47.54 0.38 19.30
C MET A 1 -46.54 1.16 20.12
N ASP A 2 -45.33 0.66 20.33
CA ASP A 2 -44.16 1.54 20.49
C ASP A 2 -42.92 0.75 20.11
N LEU A 3 -42.33 1.22 19.03
CA LEU A 3 -41.37 0.56 18.18
C LEU A 3 -40.01 0.64 18.88
N VAL A 4 -39.54 -0.48 19.45
CA VAL A 4 -38.16 -0.58 19.94
C VAL A 4 -37.25 -0.35 18.74
N ALA A 5 -36.70 0.86 18.67
CA ALA A 5 -35.92 1.33 17.56
C ALA A 5 -34.67 0.46 17.44
N PHE A 6 -34.69 -0.34 16.38
CA PHE A 6 -33.63 -1.20 15.89
C PHE A 6 -32.47 -0.34 15.36
N PHE A 7 -31.83 0.45 16.24
CA PHE A 7 -30.59 1.17 15.93
C PHE A 7 -29.40 0.23 16.14
N GLY A 8 -29.35 -0.80 15.30
CA GLY A 8 -28.12 -1.52 15.01
C GLY A 8 -27.15 -0.55 14.35
N SER A 9 -26.35 0.15 15.15
CA SER A 9 -25.18 0.88 14.71
C SER A 9 -24.17 -0.14 14.16
N ARG A 10 -24.39 -0.58 12.91
CA ARG A 10 -23.35 -1.15 12.07
C ARG A 10 -22.38 -0.01 11.81
N GLY A 11 -21.44 0.16 12.73
CA GLY A 11 -20.22 0.92 12.51
C GLY A 11 -19.65 0.49 11.18
N ARG A 12 -19.82 1.34 10.17
CA ARG A 12 -19.32 1.13 8.82
C ARG A 12 -17.82 0.89 8.96
N SER A 13 -17.44 -0.34 8.63
CA SER A 13 -16.08 -0.84 8.58
C SER A 13 -15.12 0.29 8.21
N ARG A 14 -14.25 0.66 9.15
CA ARG A 14 -13.06 1.45 8.85
C ARG A 14 -12.43 0.75 7.66
N SER A 15 -12.41 1.41 6.50
CA SER A 15 -11.76 0.87 5.30
C SER A 15 -10.31 0.66 5.70
N ALA A 16 -9.97 -0.57 6.11
CA ALA A 16 -8.60 -0.92 6.38
C ALA A 16 -7.83 -0.60 5.11
N PRO A 17 -6.64 0.03 5.20
CA PRO A 17 -5.84 0.29 4.02
C PRO A 17 -5.72 -1.03 3.25
N ARG A 18 -6.20 -1.03 2.00
CA ARG A 18 -6.11 -2.20 1.13
C ARG A 18 -4.63 -2.58 1.12
N ARG A 19 -4.30 -3.80 1.55
CA ARG A 19 -2.93 -4.29 1.44
C ARG A 19 -2.57 -4.25 -0.03
N GLU A 20 -1.68 -3.35 -0.39
CA GLU A 20 -1.10 -3.29 -1.73
C GLU A 20 -0.15 -4.48 -1.82
N VAL A 21 -0.58 -5.53 -2.51
CA VAL A 21 0.27 -6.69 -2.80
C VAL A 21 1.26 -6.25 -3.88
N GLY A 22 2.54 -6.58 -3.69
CA GLY A 22 3.58 -6.31 -4.69
C GLY A 22 3.32 -7.04 -6.00
N GLN A 23 3.93 -6.57 -7.08
CA GLN A 23 3.85 -7.23 -8.38
C GLN A 23 4.72 -8.51 -8.39
N ASP A 24 4.28 -9.51 -9.15
CA ASP A 24 5.08 -10.70 -9.40
C ASP A 24 6.30 -10.36 -10.26
N ILE A 25 7.40 -11.09 -10.05
CA ILE A 25 8.64 -10.95 -10.81
C ILE A 25 8.81 -12.22 -11.64
N GLU A 26 8.85 -12.06 -12.97
CA GLU A 26 9.13 -13.15 -13.92
C GLU A 26 10.51 -12.94 -14.54
N ASP A 27 11.31 -14.00 -14.60
CA ASP A 27 12.65 -13.99 -15.20
C ASP A 27 12.95 -15.32 -15.88
N PHE A 28 13.84 -15.31 -16.87
CA PHE A 28 14.23 -16.49 -17.65
C PHE A 28 15.60 -17.01 -17.22
N VAL A 29 15.66 -18.28 -16.85
CA VAL A 29 16.92 -18.96 -16.53
C VAL A 29 17.33 -19.84 -17.70
N GLU A 30 18.39 -19.46 -18.39
CA GLU A 30 18.98 -20.31 -19.43
C GLU A 30 19.69 -21.50 -18.80
N ILE A 31 19.36 -22.71 -19.26
CA ILE A 31 20.00 -23.96 -18.87
C ILE A 31 20.54 -24.68 -20.09
N THR A 32 21.69 -25.33 -19.91
CA THR A 32 22.25 -26.21 -20.94
C THR A 32 21.48 -27.53 -20.97
N PHE A 33 21.55 -28.25 -22.10
CA PHE A 33 20.94 -29.57 -22.23
C PHE A 33 21.41 -30.54 -21.13
N LYS A 34 22.70 -30.50 -20.78
CA LYS A 34 23.27 -31.33 -19.71
C LYS A 34 22.68 -30.99 -18.34
N GLU A 35 22.50 -29.70 -18.04
CA GLU A 35 21.89 -29.23 -16.79
C GLU A 35 20.41 -29.60 -16.68
N ALA A 36 19.68 -29.66 -17.80
CA ALA A 36 18.32 -30.16 -17.83
C ALA A 36 18.27 -31.67 -17.47
N MET A 37 19.13 -32.48 -18.12
CA MET A 37 19.16 -33.93 -17.90
C MET A 37 19.54 -34.33 -16.48
N PHE A 38 20.57 -33.69 -15.90
CA PHE A 38 21.12 -34.07 -14.59
C PHE A 38 20.58 -33.23 -13.44
N GLY A 39 19.76 -32.22 -13.74
CA GLY A 39 19.40 -31.17 -12.79
C GLY A 39 20.56 -30.18 -12.56
N SER A 40 20.21 -28.99 -12.09
CA SER A 40 21.21 -27.95 -11.78
C SER A 40 20.74 -27.04 -10.66
N LYS A 41 21.70 -26.34 -10.04
CA LYS A 41 21.44 -25.24 -9.12
C LYS A 41 22.10 -24.00 -9.70
N LYS A 42 21.32 -22.95 -9.92
CA LYS A 42 21.81 -21.67 -10.43
C LYS A 42 21.39 -20.53 -9.52
N ASP A 43 22.26 -19.56 -9.43
CA ASP A 43 22.02 -18.32 -8.70
C ASP A 43 21.45 -17.29 -9.67
N VAL A 44 20.24 -16.81 -9.39
CA VAL A 44 19.59 -15.75 -10.16
C VAL A 44 19.54 -14.51 -9.30
N ILE A 45 19.98 -13.38 -9.85
CA ILE A 45 19.99 -12.10 -9.16
C ILE A 45 18.75 -11.33 -9.58
N ILE A 46 17.82 -11.13 -8.65
CA ILE A 46 16.61 -10.35 -8.90
C ILE A 46 16.66 -9.02 -8.15
N GLN A 47 16.04 -7.99 -8.72
CA GLN A 47 15.76 -6.74 -8.02
C GLN A 47 14.29 -6.75 -7.59
N ARG A 48 14.04 -6.52 -6.30
CA ARG A 48 12.68 -6.48 -5.74
C ARG A 48 12.52 -5.25 -4.85
N TYR A 49 11.29 -4.76 -4.73
CA TYR A 49 10.99 -3.74 -3.72
C TYR A 49 10.68 -4.41 -2.37
N THR A 50 11.35 -3.95 -1.33
CA THR A 50 11.09 -4.35 0.06
C THR A 50 10.55 -3.17 0.85
N PRO A 51 9.80 -3.40 1.94
CA PRO A 51 9.47 -2.34 2.89
C PRO A 51 10.72 -1.58 3.33
N CYS A 52 10.62 -0.27 3.45
CA CYS A 52 11.71 0.55 3.94
C CYS A 52 11.84 0.36 5.45
N ASP A 53 12.93 -0.29 5.87
CA ASP A 53 13.21 -0.56 7.29
C ASP A 53 13.38 0.74 8.09
N GLU A 54 14.03 1.76 7.52
CA GLU A 54 14.31 3.03 8.20
C GLU A 54 13.04 3.75 8.70
N CYS A 55 11.95 3.67 7.93
CA CYS A 55 10.69 4.34 8.28
C CYS A 55 9.57 3.36 8.62
N GLU A 56 9.85 2.06 8.65
CA GLU A 56 8.89 0.97 8.87
C GLU A 56 7.62 1.11 8.00
N GLY A 57 7.79 1.54 6.76
CA GLY A 57 6.68 1.76 5.82
C GLY A 57 5.80 2.99 6.10
N THR A 58 6.19 3.88 7.01
CA THR A 58 5.48 5.17 7.23
C THR A 58 5.75 6.17 6.11
N GLY A 59 6.96 6.15 5.53
CA GLY A 59 7.42 7.11 4.53
C GLY A 59 7.82 8.47 5.10
N ALA A 60 7.78 8.65 6.42
CA ALA A 60 8.24 9.85 7.11
C ALA A 60 9.69 9.69 7.59
N GLU A 61 10.40 10.80 7.77
CA GLU A 61 11.73 10.81 8.40
C GLU A 61 11.65 10.28 9.84
N ASP A 62 10.63 10.70 10.57
CA ASP A 62 10.41 10.33 11.96
C ASP A 62 8.90 10.44 12.30
N PRO A 63 8.44 9.87 13.43
CA PRO A 63 7.02 9.93 13.82
C PRO A 63 6.48 11.35 14.02
N SER A 64 7.29 12.32 14.45
CA SER A 64 6.87 13.71 14.67
C SER A 64 6.65 14.48 13.36
N SER A 65 7.26 14.00 12.28
CA SER A 65 7.04 14.52 10.92
C SER A 65 5.68 14.15 10.32
N ILE A 66 4.91 13.27 10.99
CA ILE A 66 3.56 12.89 10.60
C ILE A 66 2.55 13.77 11.36
N LYS A 67 1.73 14.53 10.63
CA LYS A 67 0.64 15.33 11.20
C LYS A 67 -0.71 14.86 10.71
N THR A 68 -1.73 15.01 11.55
CA THR A 68 -3.12 14.80 11.12
C THR A 68 -3.49 15.81 10.04
N CYS A 69 -4.17 15.34 8.99
CA CYS A 69 -4.66 16.22 7.94
C CYS A 69 -5.74 17.15 8.50
N SER A 70 -5.51 18.47 8.46
CA SER A 70 -6.48 19.47 8.95
C SER A 70 -7.74 19.57 8.09
N GLN A 71 -7.67 19.18 6.81
CA GLN A 71 -8.80 19.27 5.88
C GLN A 71 -9.85 18.19 6.09
N CYS A 72 -9.46 17.01 6.56
CA CYS A 72 -10.37 15.90 6.86
C CYS A 72 -10.33 15.48 8.33
N GLU A 73 -9.58 16.18 9.17
CA GLU A 73 -9.40 15.89 10.60
C GLU A 73 -8.99 14.44 10.87
N GLY A 74 -8.22 13.84 9.95
CA GLY A 74 -7.80 12.44 10.06
C GLY A 74 -8.76 11.42 9.43
N ALA A 75 -9.93 11.83 8.95
CA ALA A 75 -10.92 10.93 8.37
C ALA A 75 -10.55 10.39 6.98
N GLY A 76 -9.59 11.01 6.28
CA GLY A 76 -9.19 10.64 4.91
C GLY A 76 -10.22 10.98 3.84
N ARG A 77 -11.42 11.44 4.21
CA ARG A 77 -12.51 11.81 3.31
C ARG A 77 -13.10 13.16 3.70
N VAL A 78 -13.66 13.87 2.72
CA VAL A 78 -14.36 15.14 2.91
C VAL A 78 -15.77 15.04 2.34
N ARG A 79 -16.74 15.67 3.01
CA ARG A 79 -18.13 15.74 2.52
C ARG A 79 -18.26 16.94 1.60
N LYS A 80 -18.60 16.70 0.33
CA LYS A 80 -18.92 17.74 -0.64
C LYS A 80 -20.43 17.85 -0.75
N MET A 81 -20.95 19.03 -0.46
CA MET A 81 -22.35 19.37 -0.68
C MET A 81 -22.46 20.01 -2.06
N THR A 82 -23.32 19.45 -2.92
CA THR A 82 -23.62 20.02 -4.22
C THR A 82 -25.10 20.33 -4.29
N GLN A 83 -25.43 21.59 -4.53
CA GLN A 83 -26.80 22.02 -4.76
C GLN A 83 -27.18 21.69 -6.20
N SER A 84 -28.24 20.90 -6.36
CA SER A 84 -28.82 20.53 -7.64
C SER A 84 -30.26 21.05 -7.71
N GLY A 85 -30.85 21.12 -8.91
CA GLY A 85 -32.24 21.56 -9.09
C GLY A 85 -33.29 20.74 -8.32
N PHE A 86 -32.93 19.55 -7.82
CA PHE A 86 -33.78 18.66 -7.02
C PHE A 86 -33.43 18.65 -5.52
N GLY A 87 -32.54 19.53 -5.06
CA GLY A 87 -32.11 19.62 -3.66
C GLY A 87 -30.59 19.45 -3.47
N THR A 88 -30.18 19.34 -2.20
CA THR A 88 -28.76 19.20 -1.82
C THR A 88 -28.35 17.73 -1.78
N ILE A 89 -27.35 17.37 -2.59
CA ILE A 89 -26.74 16.04 -2.57
C ILE A 89 -25.43 16.13 -1.77
N ILE A 90 -25.28 15.27 -0.76
CA ILE A 90 -24.03 15.12 0.00
C ILE A 90 -23.28 13.90 -0.53
N ARG A 91 -22.06 14.10 -1.03
CA ARG A 91 -21.16 13.02 -1.46
C ARG A 91 -19.90 13.00 -0.61
N GLU A 92 -19.44 11.82 -0.24
CA GLU A 92 -18.10 11.65 0.32
C GLU A 92 -17.09 11.54 -0.83
N ALA A 93 -16.07 12.38 -0.77
CA ALA A 93 -14.93 12.32 -1.67
C ALA A 93 -13.65 12.06 -0.88
N GLU A 94 -12.66 11.45 -1.51
CA GLU A 94 -11.33 11.31 -0.93
C GLU A 94 -10.72 12.69 -0.65
N CYS A 95 -10.04 12.83 0.49
CA CYS A 95 -9.38 14.07 0.84
C CYS A 95 -8.11 14.23 -0.02
N TYR A 96 -8.17 15.15 -1.00
CA TYR A 96 -7.04 15.44 -1.91
C TYR A 96 -5.76 15.85 -1.18
N ASN A 97 -5.88 16.55 -0.04
CA ASN A 97 -4.72 17.03 0.72
C ASN A 97 -3.89 15.90 1.36
N CYS A 98 -4.49 14.72 1.58
CA CYS A 98 -3.79 13.58 2.18
C CYS A 98 -3.91 12.29 1.36
N ASN A 99 -4.49 12.35 0.15
CA ASN A 99 -4.79 11.20 -0.70
C ASN A 99 -5.39 10.03 0.11
N GLY A 100 -6.46 10.32 0.86
CA GLY A 100 -7.19 9.27 1.58
C GLY A 100 -6.54 8.78 2.88
N THR A 101 -5.27 9.11 3.15
CA THR A 101 -4.53 8.56 4.31
C THR A 101 -4.92 9.17 5.66
N GLY A 102 -5.54 10.35 5.66
CA GLY A 102 -5.84 11.13 6.87
C GLY A 102 -4.61 11.78 7.52
N LYS A 103 -3.41 11.58 6.97
CA LYS A 103 -2.14 12.07 7.52
C LYS A 103 -1.35 12.84 6.46
N ILE A 104 -0.54 13.80 6.91
CA ILE A 104 0.35 14.61 6.08
C ILE A 104 1.77 14.41 6.59
N ILE A 105 2.66 14.03 5.69
CA ILE A 105 4.09 13.86 5.99
C ILE A 105 4.79 15.18 5.67
N LYS A 106 5.28 15.88 6.69
CA LYS A 106 6.02 17.15 6.53
C LYS A 106 7.43 16.93 6.03
N LYS A 107 8.13 15.94 6.59
CA LYS A 107 9.46 15.52 6.17
C LYS A 107 9.43 14.06 5.77
N LYS A 108 9.83 13.81 4.53
CA LYS A 108 9.83 12.47 3.94
C LYS A 108 11.05 11.71 4.43
N CYS A 109 10.91 10.39 4.51
CA CYS A 109 12.04 9.50 4.79
C CYS A 109 13.17 9.76 3.78
N PRO A 110 14.42 10.01 4.23
CA PRO A 110 15.54 10.29 3.32
C PRO A 110 15.93 9.08 2.48
N VAL A 111 15.66 7.86 2.96
CA VAL A 111 16.01 6.60 2.27
C VAL A 111 15.02 6.28 1.15
N CYS A 112 13.72 6.23 1.46
CA CYS A 112 12.70 5.88 0.47
C CYS A 112 12.02 7.08 -0.21
N ASN A 113 12.36 8.32 0.17
CA ASN A 113 11.73 9.54 -0.34
C ASN A 113 10.19 9.55 -0.23
N GLY A 114 9.66 8.92 0.82
CA GLY A 114 8.22 8.78 1.05
C GLY A 114 7.52 7.66 0.28
N ARG A 115 8.27 6.84 -0.47
CA ARG A 115 7.73 5.69 -1.21
C ARG A 115 7.40 4.49 -0.33
N LYS A 116 7.90 4.46 0.91
CA LYS A 116 7.72 3.38 1.90
C LYS A 116 8.39 2.05 1.54
N VAL A 117 8.97 1.95 0.36
CA VAL A 117 9.71 0.79 -0.15
C VAL A 117 11.06 1.22 -0.71
N VAL A 118 12.01 0.29 -0.71
CA VAL A 118 13.36 0.45 -1.27
C VAL A 118 13.67 -0.72 -2.22
N ALA A 119 14.50 -0.49 -3.22
CA ALA A 119 14.94 -1.56 -4.12
C ALA A 119 16.05 -2.37 -3.43
N GLU A 120 15.88 -3.68 -3.38
CA GLU A 120 16.84 -4.64 -2.82
C GLU A 120 17.23 -5.63 -3.92
N THR A 121 18.52 -5.88 -4.06
CA THR A 121 19.04 -6.96 -4.91
C THR A 121 19.12 -8.23 -4.08
N LYS A 122 18.46 -9.30 -4.54
CA LYS A 122 18.45 -10.58 -3.85
C LYS A 122 18.89 -11.68 -4.80
N THR A 123 19.83 -12.50 -4.33
CA THR A 123 20.18 -13.75 -5.01
C THR A 123 19.21 -14.84 -4.57
N ILE A 124 18.57 -15.50 -5.54
CA ILE A 124 17.70 -16.66 -5.34
C ILE A 124 18.39 -17.89 -5.94
N HIS A 125 18.30 -19.01 -5.23
CA HIS A 125 18.83 -20.29 -5.69
C HIS A 125 17.72 -21.05 -6.41
N VAL A 126 17.79 -21.09 -7.74
CA VAL A 126 16.86 -21.86 -8.56
C VAL A 126 17.41 -23.27 -8.73
N THR A 127 16.62 -24.26 -8.33
CA THR A 127 16.95 -25.68 -8.54
C THR A 127 16.10 -26.21 -9.68
N THR A 128 16.76 -26.59 -10.77
CA THR A 128 16.12 -27.28 -11.88
C THR A 128 16.15 -28.79 -11.60
N PRO A 129 14.99 -29.47 -11.53
CA PRO A 129 14.96 -30.92 -11.38
C PRO A 129 15.45 -31.62 -12.64
N LEU A 130 15.86 -32.87 -12.50
CA LEU A 130 16.21 -33.75 -13.61
C LEU A 130 14.98 -34.05 -14.50
N GLY A 131 15.15 -33.99 -15.81
CA GLY A 131 14.09 -34.25 -16.80
C GLY A 131 14.59 -34.22 -18.25
#